data_AF-A0A8J7CBZ2-F1
#
_entry.id   AF-A0A8J7CBZ2-F1
#
_cell.length_a   1.000
_cell.length_b   1.000
_cell.length_c   1.000
_cell.angle_alpha   90.00
_cell.angle_beta   90.00
_cell.angle_gamma   90.00
#
_symmetry.space_group_name_H-M   'P 1'
#
loop_
_entity.id
_entity.type
_entity.pdbx_description
1 polymer ?
#
loop_
_entity_poly.entity_id
_entity_poly.type
_entity_poly.pdbx_seq_one_letter_code
_entity_poly.pdbx_strand_id
1 'polypeptide(L)'
;MMSKEPGASPRTRGRGLTYLELLVALAVILVLATAIIPLSRWNEKRRREVWLKSSLVTMRGAIDLYHDYASQGLIIQEDVEQMFYPPSLEDLVEGIDVGDPTSPETTHVQFLREIPEDPFTGEAEWGMRSYQDDWDSDSWGRENLYDVYSLSTMEALDGTYYKDW
;
A
#
# COMPACT_ATOMS: atom_id res chain seq x y z
N MET A 1 1.17 51.86 -75.65
CA MET A 1 0.64 50.57 -75.15
C MET A 1 1.40 50.21 -73.89
N MET A 2 0.68 49.99 -72.80
CA MET A 2 1.19 49.82 -71.43
C MET A 2 2.15 48.64 -71.29
N SER A 3 3.30 48.85 -70.65
CA SER A 3 4.05 47.78 -69.99
C SER A 3 3.92 47.97 -68.49
N LYS A 4 3.27 47.00 -67.86
CA LYS A 4 2.96 46.91 -66.44
C LYS A 4 4.17 46.32 -65.72
N GLU A 5 4.78 47.06 -64.80
CA GLU A 5 5.84 46.51 -63.95
C GLU A 5 5.28 45.52 -62.91
N PRO A 6 6.01 44.43 -62.59
CA PRO A 6 5.58 43.44 -61.62
C PRO A 6 5.77 43.95 -60.19
N GLY A 7 4.69 43.91 -59.39
CA GLY A 7 4.72 44.21 -57.96
C GLY A 7 5.62 43.22 -57.22
N ALA A 8 6.58 43.75 -56.46
CA ALA A 8 7.49 42.98 -55.63
C ALA A 8 6.75 42.36 -54.43
N SER A 9 6.79 41.04 -54.31
CA SER A 9 6.31 40.31 -53.12
C SER A 9 7.18 40.64 -51.91
N PRO A 10 6.61 40.91 -50.72
CA PRO A 10 7.39 41.18 -49.52
C PRO A 10 8.13 39.90 -49.12
N ARG A 11 9.46 39.93 -49.19
CA ARG A 11 10.33 38.87 -48.68
C ARG A 11 10.16 38.86 -47.16
N THR A 12 9.61 37.78 -46.60
CA THR A 12 9.70 37.52 -45.16
C THR A 12 11.18 37.48 -44.80
N ARG A 13 11.65 38.49 -44.05
CA ARG A 13 13.00 38.48 -43.50
C ARG A 13 13.08 37.28 -42.56
N GLY A 14 13.77 36.23 -42.98
CA GLY A 14 14.27 35.22 -42.08
C GLY A 14 15.17 35.91 -41.05
N ARG A 15 14.66 36.09 -39.83
CA ARG A 15 15.46 36.56 -38.71
C ARG A 15 16.39 35.40 -38.33
N GLY A 16 17.68 35.59 -38.57
CA GLY A 16 18.71 34.66 -38.08
C GLY A 16 18.84 34.79 -36.56
N LEU A 17 19.14 33.67 -35.89
CA LEU A 17 19.41 33.66 -34.46
C LEU A 17 20.64 34.55 -34.15
N THR A 18 20.51 35.38 -33.13
CA THR A 18 21.63 36.20 -32.63
C THR A 18 22.37 35.45 -31.52
N TYR A 19 23.66 35.75 -31.33
CA TYR A 19 24.44 35.22 -30.20
C TYR A 19 23.77 35.52 -28.85
N LEU A 20 23.12 36.67 -28.73
CA LEU A 20 22.38 37.07 -27.54
C LEU A 20 21.22 36.12 -27.24
N GLU A 21 20.46 35.74 -28.26
CA GLU A 21 19.31 34.84 -28.13
C GLU A 21 19.74 33.43 -27.69
N LEU A 22 20.87 32.95 -28.20
CA LEU A 22 21.49 31.69 -27.78
C LEU A 22 21.97 31.74 -26.32
N LEU A 23 22.55 32.86 -25.88
CA LEU A 23 22.96 33.06 -24.49
C LEU A 23 21.77 33.14 -23.53
N VAL A 24 20.69 33.84 -23.92
CA VAL A 24 19.46 33.93 -23.14
C VAL A 24 18.79 32.56 -23.05
N ALA A 25 18.68 31.84 -24.16
CA ALA A 25 18.11 30.49 -24.17
C ALA A 25 18.93 29.52 -23.28
N LEU A 26 20.26 29.57 -23.36
CA LEU A 26 21.14 28.76 -22.50
C LEU A 26 20.96 29.11 -21.02
N ALA A 27 20.87 30.40 -20.68
CA ALA A 27 20.64 30.85 -19.31
C ALA A 27 19.29 30.35 -18.77
N VAL A 28 18.23 30.40 -19.59
CA VAL A 28 16.90 29.87 -19.24
C VAL A 28 16.95 28.35 -19.03
N ILE A 29 17.62 27.60 -19.92
CA ILE A 29 17.77 26.15 -19.79
C ILE A 29 18.51 25.78 -18.48
N LEU A 30 19.58 26.50 -18.14
CA LEU A 30 20.33 26.27 -16.90
C LEU A 30 19.48 26.52 -15.64
N VAL A 31 18.68 27.59 -15.63
CA VAL A 31 17.75 27.87 -14.52
C VAL A 31 16.69 26.78 -14.41
N LEU A 32 16.06 26.40 -15.54
CA LEU A 32 15.02 25.36 -15.55
C LEU A 32 15.55 23.98 -15.14
N ALA A 33 16.80 23.64 -15.50
CA ALA A 33 17.41 22.37 -15.13
C ALA A 33 17.53 22.19 -13.60
N THR A 34 17.71 23.27 -12.84
CA THR A 34 17.79 23.22 -11.36
C THR A 34 16.44 22.97 -10.69
N ALA A 35 15.33 23.37 -11.33
CA ALA A 35 14.00 23.34 -10.73
C ALA A 35 13.28 21.97 -10.85
N ILE A 36 13.81 21.01 -11.62
CA ILE A 36 13.14 19.74 -11.93
C ILE A 36 13.30 18.66 -10.83
N ILE A 37 14.20 18.85 -9.86
CA ILE A 37 14.63 17.76 -8.95
C ILE A 37 13.65 17.37 -7.82
N PRO A 38 12.77 18.21 -7.22
CA PRO A 38 12.30 17.96 -5.85
C PRO A 38 11.12 16.97 -5.70
N LEU A 39 11.02 15.91 -6.53
CA LEU A 39 9.96 14.90 -6.41
C LEU A 39 10.42 13.49 -5.98
N SER A 40 11.73 13.26 -5.79
CA SER A 40 12.25 11.89 -5.66
C SER A 40 12.06 11.25 -4.27
N ARG A 41 12.22 11.99 -3.16
CA ARG A 41 12.28 11.38 -1.82
C ARG A 41 10.92 10.94 -1.26
N TRP A 42 9.83 11.58 -1.69
CA TRP A 42 8.48 11.26 -1.23
C TRP A 42 7.91 10.01 -1.90
N ASN A 43 8.47 9.59 -3.03
CA ASN A 43 7.99 8.43 -3.76
C ASN A 43 8.29 7.12 -3.04
N GLU A 44 9.41 7.03 -2.33
CA GLU A 44 9.78 5.80 -1.60
C GLU A 44 8.89 5.60 -0.37
N LYS A 45 8.74 6.63 0.48
CA LYS A 45 7.83 6.57 1.62
C LYS A 45 6.40 6.24 1.18
N ARG A 46 5.90 6.93 0.15
CA ARG A 46 4.56 6.66 -0.42
C ARG A 46 4.41 5.22 -0.92
N ARG A 47 5.44 4.65 -1.56
CA ARG A 47 5.41 3.24 -2.00
C ARG A 47 5.32 2.28 -0.82
N ARG A 48 6.11 2.52 0.24
CA ARG A 48 6.05 1.72 1.46
C ARG A 48 4.72 1.83 2.17
N GLU A 49 4.10 3.01 2.21
CA GLU A 49 2.76 3.20 2.78
C GLU A 49 1.68 2.42 2.01
N VAL A 50 1.75 2.43 0.67
CA VAL A 50 0.83 1.64 -0.17
C VAL A 50 1.04 0.15 0.07
N TRP A 51 2.30 -0.29 0.19
CA TRP A 51 2.62 -1.67 0.49
C TRP A 51 2.09 -2.06 1.88
N LEU A 52 2.34 -1.26 2.92
CA LEU A 52 1.85 -1.50 4.28
C LEU A 52 0.34 -1.67 4.30
N LYS A 53 -0.40 -0.74 3.68
CA LYS A 53 -1.87 -0.82 3.61
C LYS A 53 -2.34 -2.07 2.88
N SER A 54 -1.67 -2.45 1.79
CA SER A 54 -1.98 -3.69 1.09
C SER A 54 -1.73 -4.93 1.95
N SER A 55 -0.64 -4.96 2.71
CA SER A 55 -0.32 -6.05 3.64
C SER A 55 -1.37 -6.17 4.75
N LEU A 56 -1.73 -5.05 5.39
CA LEU A 56 -2.79 -5.00 6.40
C LEU A 56 -4.14 -5.47 5.87
N VAL A 57 -4.56 -4.98 4.70
CA VAL A 57 -5.82 -5.43 4.06
C VAL A 57 -5.79 -6.92 3.75
N THR A 58 -4.65 -7.45 3.30
CA THR A 58 -4.51 -8.87 2.99
C THR A 58 -4.64 -9.73 4.25
N MET A 59 -3.96 -9.37 5.34
CA MET A 59 -4.02 -10.10 6.60
C MET A 59 -5.40 -9.99 7.26
N ARG A 60 -5.96 -8.78 7.36
CA ARG A 60 -7.31 -8.55 7.90
C ARG A 60 -8.38 -9.29 7.09
N GLY A 61 -8.27 -9.28 5.77
CA GLY A 61 -9.17 -10.05 4.91
C GLY A 61 -9.07 -11.57 5.13
N ALA A 62 -7.88 -12.10 5.45
CA ALA A 62 -7.72 -13.51 5.79
C ALA A 62 -8.33 -13.85 7.17
N ILE A 63 -8.17 -12.96 8.15
CA ILE A 63 -8.81 -13.07 9.46
C ILE A 63 -10.34 -13.05 9.32
N ASP A 64 -10.88 -12.10 8.56
CA ASP A 64 -12.32 -11.98 8.31
C ASP A 64 -12.86 -13.23 7.60
N LEU A 65 -12.12 -13.76 6.62
CA LEU A 65 -12.52 -14.99 5.91
C LEU A 65 -12.54 -16.21 6.85
N TYR A 66 -11.56 -16.33 7.76
CA TYR A 66 -11.59 -17.36 8.79
C TYR A 66 -12.82 -17.20 9.69
N HIS A 67 -13.11 -15.97 10.12
CA HIS A 67 -14.25 -15.67 10.98
C HIS A 67 -15.58 -16.04 10.32
N ASP A 68 -15.73 -15.77 9.03
CA ASP A 68 -16.90 -16.17 8.26
C ASP A 68 -17.08 -17.71 8.24
N TYR A 69 -15.99 -18.46 8.12
CA TYR A 69 -16.04 -19.93 8.08
C TYR A 69 -16.35 -20.52 9.45
N ALA A 70 -15.73 -19.99 10.50
CA ALA A 70 -15.96 -20.42 11.88
C ALA A 70 -17.39 -20.08 12.35
N SER A 71 -17.89 -18.88 12.03
CA SER A 71 -19.27 -18.48 12.36
C SER A 71 -20.34 -19.30 11.63
N GLN A 72 -20.02 -19.84 10.44
CA GLN A 72 -20.86 -20.79 9.71
C GLN A 72 -20.79 -22.23 10.27
N GLY A 73 -19.90 -22.48 11.24
CA GLY A 73 -19.68 -23.81 11.80
C GLY A 73 -18.89 -24.75 10.89
N LEU A 74 -18.21 -24.23 9.85
CA LEU A 74 -17.35 -25.00 8.95
C LEU A 74 -15.96 -25.26 9.57
N ILE A 75 -15.60 -24.48 10.59
CA ILE A 75 -14.40 -24.67 11.41
C ILE A 75 -14.89 -24.93 12.83
N ILE A 76 -14.40 -26.01 13.42
CA ILE A 76 -14.73 -26.38 14.79
C ILE A 76 -13.67 -25.76 15.70
N GLN A 77 -14.10 -24.80 16.54
CA GLN A 77 -13.29 -24.26 17.63
C GLN A 77 -13.67 -24.92 18.95
N GLU A 78 -12.68 -25.38 19.70
CA GLU A 78 -12.90 -25.95 21.04
C GLU A 78 -12.97 -24.86 22.12
N ASP A 79 -12.30 -23.74 21.88
CA ASP A 79 -12.22 -22.63 22.82
C ASP A 79 -13.25 -21.55 22.50
N VAL A 80 -14.10 -21.26 23.49
CA VAL A 80 -15.15 -20.24 23.39
C VAL A 80 -14.60 -18.81 23.44
N GLU A 81 -13.40 -18.61 24.00
CA GLU A 81 -12.75 -17.30 24.09
C GLU A 81 -12.24 -16.82 22.72
N GLN A 82 -12.10 -17.74 21.76
CA GLN A 82 -11.68 -17.42 20.40
C GLN A 82 -12.72 -16.61 19.62
N MET A 83 -14.00 -16.66 20.00
CA MET A 83 -15.08 -15.86 19.37
C MET A 83 -15.11 -15.94 17.84
N PHE A 84 -14.86 -17.13 17.26
CA PHE A 84 -14.77 -17.37 15.81
C PHE A 84 -13.56 -16.73 15.12
N TYR A 85 -12.61 -16.18 15.85
CA TYR A 85 -11.36 -15.63 15.30
C TYR A 85 -10.22 -16.66 15.40
N PRO A 86 -9.22 -16.60 14.49
CA PRO A 86 -8.08 -17.50 14.54
C PRO A 86 -7.21 -17.24 15.78
N PRO A 87 -6.44 -18.22 16.28
CA PRO A 87 -5.55 -18.02 17.42
C PRO A 87 -4.34 -17.14 17.07
N SER A 88 -3.78 -17.28 15.88
CA SER A 88 -2.56 -16.59 15.44
C SER A 88 -2.50 -16.41 13.91
N LEU A 89 -1.53 -15.63 13.43
CA LEU A 89 -1.28 -15.47 11.98
C LEU A 89 -0.71 -16.75 11.38
N GLU A 90 0.06 -17.49 12.18
CA GLU A 90 0.68 -18.76 11.81
C GLU A 90 -0.38 -19.80 11.43
N ASP A 91 -1.50 -19.85 12.18
CA ASP A 91 -2.61 -20.77 11.88
C ASP A 91 -3.22 -20.51 10.50
N LEU A 92 -3.31 -19.23 10.10
CA LEU A 92 -3.83 -18.85 8.78
C LEU A 92 -2.92 -19.30 7.63
N VAL A 93 -1.61 -19.45 7.89
CA VAL A 93 -0.62 -19.90 6.91
C VAL A 93 -0.48 -21.42 6.90
N GLU A 94 -0.45 -22.06 8.07
CA GLU A 94 -0.41 -23.51 8.20
C GLU A 94 -1.62 -24.13 7.51
N GLY A 95 -2.77 -23.51 7.71
CA GLY A 95 -4.05 -23.93 7.14
C GLY A 95 -4.87 -24.74 8.13
N ILE A 96 -6.18 -24.68 7.96
CA ILE A 96 -7.15 -25.33 8.85
C ILE A 96 -8.06 -26.23 8.03
N ASP A 97 -8.44 -27.36 8.60
CA ASP A 97 -9.42 -28.25 8.00
C ASP A 97 -10.82 -27.63 8.10
N VAL A 98 -11.39 -27.33 6.93
CA VAL A 98 -12.72 -26.76 6.78
C VAL A 98 -13.65 -27.85 6.26
N GLY A 99 -14.75 -28.10 6.95
CA GLY A 99 -15.72 -29.12 6.55
C GLY A 99 -17.08 -28.91 7.21
N ASP A 100 -18.12 -29.40 6.55
CA ASP A 100 -19.46 -29.41 7.15
C ASP A 100 -19.45 -30.39 8.34
N PRO A 101 -19.91 -30.01 9.54
CA PRO A 101 -19.91 -30.87 10.71
C PRO A 101 -20.76 -32.15 10.54
N THR A 102 -21.65 -32.18 9.54
CA THR A 102 -22.47 -33.35 9.20
C THR A 102 -21.80 -34.29 8.19
N SER A 103 -20.69 -33.87 7.58
CA SER A 103 -19.91 -34.64 6.60
C SER A 103 -18.57 -35.10 7.18
N PRO A 104 -18.10 -36.32 6.87
CA PRO A 104 -16.74 -36.74 7.23
C PRO A 104 -15.64 -36.14 6.33
N GLU A 105 -16.01 -35.44 5.27
CA GLU A 105 -15.05 -34.84 4.33
C GLU A 105 -14.64 -33.42 4.78
N THR A 106 -13.34 -33.20 4.91
CA THR A 106 -12.74 -31.90 5.19
C THR A 106 -11.80 -31.49 4.05
N THR A 107 -11.67 -30.18 3.85
CA THR A 107 -10.70 -29.58 2.94
C THR A 107 -9.74 -28.74 3.75
N HIS A 108 -8.45 -29.02 3.61
CA HIS A 108 -7.41 -28.21 4.23
C HIS A 108 -7.27 -26.87 3.49
N VAL A 109 -7.58 -25.76 4.16
CA VAL A 109 -7.61 -24.41 3.57
C VAL A 109 -6.57 -23.53 4.23
N GLN A 110 -5.68 -22.96 3.42
CA GLN A 110 -4.76 -21.89 3.81
C GLN A 110 -5.41 -20.55 3.52
N PHE A 111 -5.66 -19.75 4.56
CA PHE A 111 -6.28 -18.43 4.44
C PHE A 111 -5.26 -17.38 4.01
N LEU A 112 -3.99 -17.60 4.35
CA LEU A 112 -2.87 -16.75 4.00
C LEU A 112 -1.75 -17.59 3.36
N ARG A 113 -1.07 -17.04 2.36
CA ARG A 113 0.04 -17.77 1.68
C ARG A 113 1.35 -17.67 2.46
N GLU A 114 1.59 -16.52 3.05
CA GLU A 114 2.73 -16.19 3.90
C GLU A 114 2.39 -14.93 4.70
N ILE A 115 3.02 -14.75 5.85
CA ILE A 115 2.92 -13.51 6.62
C ILE A 115 3.79 -12.46 5.89
N PRO A 116 3.22 -11.36 5.38
CA PRO A 116 3.98 -10.34 4.69
C PRO A 116 4.94 -9.61 5.66
N GLU A 117 6.09 -9.18 5.14
CA GLU A 117 6.99 -8.29 5.88
C GLU A 117 6.39 -6.87 5.98
N ASP A 118 6.55 -6.22 7.13
CA ASP A 118 6.24 -4.81 7.28
C ASP A 118 7.32 -3.98 6.55
N PRO A 119 6.94 -3.13 5.57
CA PRO A 119 7.90 -2.38 4.76
C PRO A 119 8.69 -1.30 5.52
N PHE A 120 8.34 -1.03 6.78
CA PHE A 120 9.00 -0.05 7.63
C PHE A 120 9.94 -0.67 8.66
N THR A 121 9.58 -1.82 9.24
CA THR A 121 10.46 -2.57 10.16
C THR A 121 11.38 -3.52 9.40
N GLY A 122 10.94 -4.03 8.25
CA GLY A 122 11.63 -5.04 7.46
C GLY A 122 11.47 -6.46 8.01
N GLU A 123 10.52 -6.68 8.91
CA GLU A 123 10.29 -7.95 9.60
C GLU A 123 8.83 -8.37 9.42
N ALA A 124 8.56 -9.68 9.41
CA ALA A 124 7.21 -10.24 9.41
C ALA A 124 6.59 -10.27 10.83
N GLU A 125 6.93 -9.29 11.65
CA GLU A 125 6.43 -9.12 13.02
C GLU A 125 5.38 -8.01 13.06
N TRP A 126 4.19 -8.37 13.53
CA TRP A 126 3.03 -7.49 13.57
C TRP A 126 2.51 -7.37 14.99
N GLY A 127 2.02 -6.18 15.34
CA GLY A 127 1.21 -6.00 16.54
C GLY A 127 -0.14 -6.67 16.34
N MET A 128 -0.64 -7.36 17.35
CA MET A 128 -1.91 -8.09 17.31
C MET A 128 -2.85 -7.55 18.38
N ARG A 129 -4.16 -7.64 18.12
CA ARG A 129 -5.22 -7.33 19.09
C ARG A 129 -6.23 -8.46 19.11
N SER A 130 -6.73 -8.77 20.30
CA SER A 130 -7.85 -9.68 20.50
C SER A 130 -9.16 -8.91 20.45
N TYR A 131 -10.25 -9.60 20.15
CA TYR A 131 -11.59 -9.03 20.07
C TYR A 131 -12.04 -8.37 21.39
N GLN A 132 -11.54 -8.89 22.51
CA GLN A 132 -11.83 -8.41 23.85
C GLN A 132 -10.94 -7.23 24.28
N ASP A 133 -9.88 -6.93 23.53
CA ASP A 133 -8.99 -5.79 23.83
C ASP A 133 -9.69 -4.45 23.52
N ASP A 134 -9.29 -3.39 24.24
CA ASP A 134 -9.72 -2.04 23.91
C ASP A 134 -9.22 -1.62 22.53
N TRP A 135 -9.98 -0.75 21.84
CA TRP A 135 -9.69 -0.31 20.47
C TRP A 135 -8.34 0.39 20.31
N ASP A 136 -7.78 0.97 21.38
CA ASP A 136 -6.48 1.64 21.44
C ASP A 136 -5.40 0.84 22.19
N SER A 137 -5.67 -0.44 22.49
CA SER A 137 -4.70 -1.32 23.15
C SER A 137 -3.48 -1.57 22.25
N ASP A 138 -2.29 -1.36 22.81
CA ASP A 138 -1.01 -1.74 22.21
C ASP A 138 -0.53 -3.13 22.73
N SER A 139 -1.38 -3.86 23.46
CA SER A 139 -1.10 -5.21 23.98
C SER A 139 -2.10 -6.22 23.48
N TRP A 140 -1.62 -7.45 23.28
CA TRP A 140 -2.42 -8.57 22.80
C TRP A 140 -2.86 -9.48 23.95
N GLY A 141 -4.17 -9.65 24.13
CA GLY A 141 -4.77 -10.55 25.13
C GLY A 141 -4.45 -12.04 24.91
N ARG A 142 -4.20 -12.43 23.65
CA ARG A 142 -3.88 -13.81 23.19
C ARG A 142 -5.04 -14.79 23.18
N GLU A 143 -6.27 -14.34 23.40
CA GLU A 143 -7.47 -15.17 23.28
C GLU A 143 -7.77 -15.47 21.80
N ASN A 144 -7.50 -14.49 20.92
CA ASN A 144 -7.69 -14.59 19.48
C ASN A 144 -6.95 -13.47 18.73
N LEU A 145 -6.90 -13.62 17.41
CA LEU A 145 -6.41 -12.63 16.45
C LEU A 145 -7.61 -11.96 15.76
N TYR A 146 -7.97 -10.77 16.24
CA TYR A 146 -9.02 -9.93 15.67
C TYR A 146 -8.46 -8.90 14.69
N ASP A 147 -7.37 -8.23 15.08
CA ASP A 147 -6.76 -7.17 14.28
C ASP A 147 -5.23 -7.24 14.33
N VAL A 148 -4.60 -6.68 13.29
CA VAL A 148 -3.15 -6.56 13.15
C VAL A 148 -2.76 -5.13 12.81
N TYR A 149 -1.62 -4.67 13.30
CA TYR A 149 -1.10 -3.33 13.06
C TYR A 149 0.43 -3.32 12.98
N SER A 150 1.00 -2.26 12.39
CA SER A 150 2.45 -2.10 12.26
C SER A 150 3.11 -1.77 13.60
N LEU A 151 4.25 -2.41 13.90
CA LEU A 151 5.09 -2.07 15.05
C LEU A 151 5.95 -0.81 14.84
N SER A 152 5.86 -0.19 13.66
CA SER A 152 6.62 1.00 13.32
C SER A 152 6.16 2.21 14.14
N THR A 153 7.11 2.87 14.81
CA THR A 153 6.86 4.13 15.53
C THR A 153 6.90 5.36 14.61
N MET A 154 6.95 5.16 13.29
CA MET A 154 7.03 6.25 12.33
C MET A 154 5.65 6.86 12.05
N GLU A 155 5.67 8.13 11.71
CA GLU A 155 4.51 8.89 11.26
C GLU A 155 4.39 8.79 9.74
N ALA A 156 3.16 8.68 9.26
CA ALA A 156 2.78 8.66 7.86
C ALA A 156 2.93 10.03 7.19
N LEU A 157 2.65 10.08 5.89
CA LEU A 157 2.62 11.31 5.10
C LEU A 157 1.48 12.26 5.48
N ASP A 158 0.41 11.75 6.08
CA ASP A 158 -0.78 12.51 6.50
C ASP A 158 -0.75 12.93 7.97
N GLY A 159 0.27 12.52 8.73
CA GLY A 159 0.47 12.84 10.14
C GLY A 159 -0.08 11.81 11.13
N THR A 160 -0.67 10.70 10.65
CA THR A 160 -1.08 9.58 11.50
C THR A 160 0.10 8.63 11.79
N TYR A 161 0.07 7.84 12.87
CA TYR A 161 1.09 6.81 13.07
C TYR A 161 0.72 5.52 12.35
N TYR A 162 1.72 4.78 11.85
CA TYR A 162 1.46 3.50 11.17
C TYR A 162 0.85 2.44 12.07
N LYS A 163 1.05 2.51 13.38
CA LYS A 163 0.40 1.62 14.35
C LYS A 163 -1.11 1.88 14.51
N ASP A 164 -1.58 3.05 14.05
CA ASP A 164 -3.00 3.43 14.09
C ASP A 164 -3.73 3.04 12.79
N TRP A 165 -3.03 2.41 11.84
CA TRP A 165 -3.56 2.00 10.53
C TRP A 165 -4.18 0.61 10.55
#